data_AF-A0A6N9GRH4-F1
#
_entry.id   AF-A0A6N9GRH4-F1
#
_cell.length_a   1.000
_cell.length_b   1.000
_cell.length_c   1.000
_cell.angle_alpha   90.00
_cell.angle_beta   90.00
_cell.angle_gamma   90.00
#
_symmetry.space_group_name_H-M   'P 1'
#
loop_
_entity.id
_entity.type
_entity.pdbx_description
1 polymer ?
#
loop_
_entity_poly.entity_id
_entity_poly.type
_entity_poly.pdbx_seq_one_letter_code
_entity_poly.pdbx_strand_id
1 'polypeptide(L)'
;MPNLNSKATVMFLGTGTSEGIPRVTCLTADPPTCPVCTDAMRPGSKNRRRNTGIVIQREQDDGPPVNILIDAGKFFYQAAIEWFPKHAIRSLNAVILTHAHADSAGGLDDLRDWTNMMRFARGDEHAALLARGRDARIPIYLRREDLNIVSKTAYYLVDRTQMTSGGTVAILDFQTINDEPFDVVGTNVVPLEVPHGPDYSCNGYRIGDMAYISDASQVPDEILEKIADVDTLVIDALRTQRTHGSHLTMEQAVEYAQIIRPRRTFLTDAAHGIDHYAMNAQLRDPRVNGGLDIQYAYDGMSIEIDVD
;
A
#
# COMPACT_ATOMS: atom_id res chain seq x y z
N MET A 1 -3.73 26.30 -2.60
CA MET A 1 -3.53 24.85 -2.79
C MET A 1 -2.45 24.70 -3.86
N PRO A 2 -1.53 23.72 -3.75
CA PRO A 2 -0.54 23.49 -4.79
C PRO A 2 -1.25 23.18 -6.12
N ASN A 3 -0.69 23.67 -7.24
CA ASN A 3 -1.15 23.26 -8.57
C ASN A 3 -0.49 21.91 -8.87
N LEU A 4 -1.26 20.84 -8.75
CA LEU A 4 -0.78 19.47 -8.88
C LEU A 4 -1.09 18.95 -10.28
N ASN A 5 -0.18 18.16 -10.83
CA ASN A 5 -0.41 17.48 -12.10
C ASN A 5 -1.61 16.52 -11.97
N SER A 6 -2.41 16.43 -13.03
CA SER A 6 -3.51 15.46 -13.15
C SER A 6 -2.97 14.03 -13.21
N LYS A 7 -1.73 13.84 -13.66
CA LYS A 7 -1.05 12.55 -13.65
C LYS A 7 -0.32 12.31 -12.35
N ALA A 8 -0.48 11.11 -11.79
CA ALA A 8 0.26 10.64 -10.63
C ALA A 8 1.04 9.36 -10.95
N THR A 9 2.22 9.22 -10.34
CA THR A 9 2.96 7.96 -10.33
C THR A 9 2.59 7.17 -9.09
N VAL A 10 2.10 5.95 -9.26
CA VAL A 10 1.86 4.99 -8.18
C VAL A 10 2.99 3.98 -8.15
N MET A 11 3.63 3.84 -7.00
CA MET A 11 4.73 2.90 -6.78
C MET A 11 4.36 1.86 -5.74
N PHE A 12 4.59 0.60 -6.06
CA PHE A 12 4.37 -0.53 -5.16
C PHE A 12 5.57 -0.69 -4.22
N LEU A 13 5.38 -0.42 -2.93
CA LEU A 13 6.40 -0.64 -1.91
C LEU A 13 6.55 -2.11 -1.56
N GLY A 14 5.41 -2.79 -1.52
CA GLY A 14 5.29 -4.23 -1.31
C GLY A 14 4.04 -4.77 -2.00
N THR A 15 4.04 -6.07 -2.26
CA THR A 15 3.02 -6.77 -3.06
C THR A 15 2.67 -8.15 -2.51
N GLY A 16 3.04 -8.41 -1.26
CA GLY A 16 2.90 -9.70 -0.61
C GLY A 16 2.11 -9.61 0.68
N THR A 17 1.65 -10.79 1.09
CA THR A 17 0.86 -11.06 2.29
C THR A 17 1.40 -10.43 3.56
N SER A 18 0.59 -10.49 4.61
CA SER A 18 0.98 -10.20 5.99
C SER A 18 2.32 -10.79 6.42
N GLU A 19 2.72 -11.94 5.89
CA GLU A 19 3.93 -12.67 6.26
C GLU A 19 5.18 -12.21 5.50
N GLY A 20 4.99 -11.54 4.35
CA GLY A 20 6.04 -11.29 3.36
C GLY A 20 6.55 -12.57 2.69
N ILE A 21 7.37 -12.39 1.64
CA ILE A 21 8.06 -13.46 0.92
C ILE A 21 9.53 -13.06 0.78
N PRO A 22 10.47 -13.91 1.21
CA PRO A 22 10.30 -15.32 1.59
C PRO A 22 9.73 -15.57 2.99
N ARG A 23 9.13 -16.75 3.16
CA ARG A 23 8.70 -17.29 4.46
C ARG A 23 9.88 -17.90 5.20
N VAL A 24 10.11 -17.50 6.46
CA VAL A 24 11.21 -18.03 7.30
C VAL A 24 11.16 -19.56 7.37
N THR A 25 9.98 -20.14 7.61
CA THR A 25 9.79 -21.59 7.72
C THR A 25 10.15 -22.35 6.45
N CYS A 26 9.99 -21.74 5.27
CA CYS A 26 10.40 -22.34 4.00
C CYS A 26 11.93 -22.31 3.82
N LEU A 27 12.59 -21.24 4.28
CA LEU A 27 14.04 -21.10 4.17
C LEU A 27 14.80 -21.99 5.16
N THR A 28 14.20 -22.27 6.32
CA THR A 28 14.79 -23.12 7.35
C THR A 28 14.40 -24.60 7.22
N ALA A 29 13.58 -24.96 6.24
CA ALA A 29 13.33 -26.36 5.91
C ALA A 29 14.62 -27.01 5.36
N ASP A 30 14.86 -28.27 5.68
CA ASP A 30 16.05 -29.00 5.24
C ASP A 30 15.68 -30.27 4.44
N PRO A 31 15.86 -30.27 3.10
CA PRO A 31 16.26 -29.12 2.27
C PRO A 31 15.11 -28.10 2.10
N PRO A 32 15.38 -26.86 1.68
CA PRO A 32 14.33 -25.92 1.30
C PRO A 32 13.51 -26.46 0.13
N THR A 33 12.19 -26.53 0.29
CA THR A 33 11.27 -27.14 -0.70
C THR A 33 10.43 -26.15 -1.48
N CYS A 34 10.37 -24.88 -1.05
CA CYS A 34 9.54 -23.87 -1.69
C CYS A 34 10.35 -23.08 -2.74
N PRO A 35 10.14 -23.30 -4.04
CA PRO A 35 10.92 -22.63 -5.09
C PRO A 35 10.75 -21.11 -5.07
N VAL A 36 9.55 -20.61 -4.75
CA VAL A 36 9.26 -19.16 -4.66
C VAL A 36 10.06 -18.50 -3.55
N CYS A 37 10.09 -19.09 -2.35
CA CYS A 37 10.87 -18.55 -1.23
C CYS A 37 12.39 -18.64 -1.49
N THR A 38 12.86 -19.74 -2.09
CA THR A 38 14.27 -19.85 -2.49
C THR A 38 14.64 -18.79 -3.54
N ASP A 39 13.78 -18.59 -4.55
CA ASP A 39 13.98 -17.59 -5.60
C ASP A 39 13.95 -16.14 -5.04
N ALA A 40 13.05 -15.87 -4.09
CA ALA A 40 12.92 -14.58 -3.41
C ALA A 40 14.17 -14.14 -2.63
N MET A 41 15.08 -15.07 -2.30
CA MET A 41 16.37 -14.72 -1.70
C MET A 41 17.36 -14.12 -2.72
N ARG A 42 17.15 -14.32 -4.02
CA ARG A 42 18.00 -13.74 -5.06
C ARG A 42 17.74 -12.22 -5.15
N PRO A 43 18.79 -11.38 -5.11
CA PRO A 43 18.64 -9.94 -5.32
C PRO A 43 17.88 -9.63 -6.61
N GLY A 44 16.91 -8.72 -6.54
CA GLY A 44 16.09 -8.32 -7.69
C GLY A 44 15.03 -9.34 -8.13
N SER A 45 14.85 -10.46 -7.41
CA SER A 45 13.74 -11.37 -7.69
C SER A 45 12.40 -10.68 -7.41
N LYS A 46 11.46 -10.81 -8.37
CA LYS A 46 10.05 -10.36 -8.22
C LYS A 46 9.21 -11.29 -7.33
N ASN A 47 9.77 -12.43 -6.91
CA ASN A 47 9.19 -13.28 -5.88
C ASN A 47 9.49 -12.76 -4.48
N ARG A 48 10.44 -11.84 -4.30
CA ARG A 48 10.61 -11.13 -3.03
C ARG A 48 9.50 -10.09 -2.90
N ARG A 49 8.66 -10.23 -1.89
CA ARG A 49 7.48 -9.39 -1.69
C ARG A 49 7.40 -8.94 -0.23
N ARG A 50 7.40 -7.63 -0.01
CA ARG A 50 7.10 -7.00 1.29
C ARG A 50 5.60 -6.88 1.49
N ASN A 51 5.17 -6.46 2.69
CA ASN A 51 3.75 -6.20 2.94
C ASN A 51 3.21 -5.19 1.93
N THR A 52 2.00 -5.47 1.44
CA THR A 52 1.27 -4.63 0.51
C THR A 52 1.22 -3.17 0.97
N GLY A 53 1.46 -2.25 0.04
CA GLY A 53 1.49 -0.81 0.28
C GLY A 53 1.99 -0.05 -0.94
N ILE A 54 1.51 1.18 -1.13
CA ILE A 54 1.84 2.01 -2.30
C ILE A 54 2.19 3.45 -1.92
N VAL A 55 2.98 4.12 -2.73
CA VAL A 55 3.14 5.59 -2.68
C VAL A 55 2.56 6.19 -3.95
N ILE A 56 1.68 7.17 -3.77
CA ILE A 56 1.16 8.02 -4.83
C ILE A 56 1.98 9.30 -4.83
N GLN A 57 2.71 9.54 -5.91
CA GLN A 57 3.53 10.72 -6.12
C GLN A 57 2.89 11.62 -7.18
N ARG A 58 2.60 12.87 -6.81
CA ARG A 58 2.09 13.91 -7.71
C ARG A 58 3.10 15.03 -7.84
N GLU A 59 3.49 15.31 -9.08
CA GLU A 59 4.31 16.47 -9.39
C GLU A 59 3.51 17.77 -9.18
N GLN A 60 4.21 18.84 -8.82
CA GLN A 60 3.65 20.19 -8.70
C GLN A 60 4.42 21.13 -9.63
N ASP A 61 3.75 22.15 -10.16
CA ASP A 61 4.39 23.13 -11.07
C ASP A 61 5.56 23.86 -10.39
N ASP A 62 5.36 24.27 -9.13
CA ASP A 62 6.31 25.05 -8.35
C ASP A 62 6.54 24.41 -6.97
N GLY A 63 7.38 23.37 -6.89
CA GLY A 63 7.83 22.78 -5.62
C GLY A 63 8.15 21.29 -5.70
N PRO A 64 8.56 20.67 -4.56
CA PRO A 64 8.87 19.24 -4.51
C PRO A 64 7.60 18.39 -4.63
N PRO A 65 7.61 17.18 -5.20
CA PRO A 65 6.40 16.39 -5.38
C PRO A 65 5.66 16.09 -4.06
N VAL A 66 4.34 15.95 -4.14
CA VAL A 66 3.48 15.48 -3.05
C VAL A 66 3.48 13.95 -3.05
N ASN A 67 3.80 13.35 -1.90
CA ASN A 67 3.81 11.90 -1.72
C ASN A 67 2.79 11.48 -0.66
N ILE A 68 1.84 10.64 -1.05
CA ILE A 68 0.83 10.03 -0.16
C ILE A 68 1.14 8.55 -0.06
N LEU A 69 1.37 8.07 1.16
CA LEU A 69 1.57 6.64 1.44
C LEU A 69 0.21 5.99 1.72
N ILE A 70 -0.06 4.84 1.11
CA ILE A 70 -1.13 3.93 1.53
C ILE A 70 -0.46 2.72 2.16
N ASP A 71 -0.73 2.55 3.46
CA ASP A 71 -0.18 1.54 4.37
C ASP A 71 1.32 1.66 4.67
N ALA A 72 1.64 1.61 5.96
CA ALA A 72 2.98 1.53 6.52
C ALA A 72 3.14 0.22 7.30
N GLY A 73 3.20 -0.89 6.58
CA GLY A 73 3.35 -2.23 7.16
C GLY A 73 4.68 -2.46 7.89
N LYS A 74 4.83 -3.59 8.58
CA LYS A 74 6.09 -3.95 9.29
C LYS A 74 7.33 -4.09 8.39
N PHE A 75 7.18 -4.14 7.06
CA PHE A 75 8.30 -4.08 6.11
C PHE A 75 8.55 -2.68 5.53
N PHE A 76 7.79 -1.65 5.96
CA PHE A 76 7.86 -0.29 5.42
C PHE A 76 9.28 0.26 5.42
N TYR A 77 10.02 0.17 6.54
CA TYR A 77 11.41 0.64 6.59
C TYR A 77 12.28 0.00 5.50
N GLN A 78 12.20 -1.33 5.32
CA GLN A 78 12.96 -2.05 4.30
C GLN A 78 12.54 -1.69 2.87
N ALA A 79 11.27 -1.33 2.66
CA ALA A 79 10.78 -0.84 1.37
C ALA A 79 11.30 0.58 1.12
N ALA A 80 11.18 1.47 2.10
CA ALA A 80 11.55 2.87 1.99
C ALA A 80 13.05 3.04 1.69
N ILE A 81 13.94 2.36 2.44
CA ILE A 81 15.39 2.45 2.19
C ILE A 81 15.80 1.90 0.82
N GLU A 82 15.01 1.00 0.24
CA GLU A 82 15.29 0.46 -1.09
C GLU A 82 14.73 1.35 -2.21
N TRP A 83 13.46 1.77 -2.08
CA TRP A 83 12.72 2.38 -3.18
C TRP A 83 12.77 3.91 -3.16
N PHE A 84 12.70 4.54 -2.00
CA PHE A 84 12.61 6.01 -1.94
C PHE A 84 13.82 6.70 -2.58
N PRO A 85 15.08 6.25 -2.37
CA PRO A 85 16.23 6.83 -3.07
C PRO A 85 16.19 6.63 -4.60
N LYS A 86 15.68 5.49 -5.07
CA LYS A 86 15.61 5.15 -6.50
C LYS A 86 14.54 5.97 -7.24
N HIS A 87 13.53 6.43 -6.52
CA HIS A 87 12.38 7.15 -7.06
C HIS A 87 12.25 8.58 -6.52
N ALA A 88 13.33 9.12 -5.94
CA ALA A 88 13.39 10.49 -5.46
C ALA A 88 12.28 10.90 -4.45
N ILE A 89 11.72 9.95 -3.70
CA ILE A 89 10.78 10.24 -2.61
C ILE A 89 11.59 10.75 -1.41
N ARG A 90 11.48 12.04 -1.14
CA ARG A 90 12.24 12.71 -0.06
C ARG A 90 11.37 13.11 1.14
N SER A 91 10.06 13.06 0.96
CA SER A 91 9.05 13.55 1.90
C SER A 91 7.84 12.63 1.87
N LEU A 92 7.10 12.58 2.98
CA LEU A 92 5.75 12.02 3.03
C LEU A 92 4.80 13.13 3.52
N ASN A 93 3.76 13.40 2.75
CA ASN A 93 2.82 14.48 3.02
C ASN A 93 1.61 14.00 3.82
N ALA A 94 1.24 12.72 3.65
CA ALA A 94 0.17 12.04 4.37
C ALA A 94 0.37 10.52 4.31
N VAL A 95 -0.25 9.82 5.25
CA VAL A 95 -0.45 8.36 5.20
C VAL A 95 -1.95 8.09 5.29
N ILE A 96 -2.42 7.12 4.54
CA ILE A 96 -3.76 6.55 4.63
C ILE A 96 -3.59 5.08 5.00
N LEU A 97 -4.35 4.59 5.98
CA LEU A 97 -4.35 3.19 6.35
C LEU A 97 -5.63 2.52 5.86
N THR A 98 -5.48 1.43 5.11
CA THR A 98 -6.58 0.54 4.71
C THR A 98 -7.22 -0.09 5.94
N HIS A 99 -6.40 -0.52 6.90
CA HIS A 99 -6.83 -1.16 8.14
C HIS A 99 -5.70 -1.23 9.20
N ALA A 100 -6.00 -1.78 10.38
CA ALA A 100 -5.07 -1.75 11.54
C ALA A 100 -4.23 -3.02 11.77
N HIS A 101 -4.19 -4.00 10.86
CA HIS A 101 -3.29 -5.15 11.04
C HIS A 101 -1.82 -4.74 10.90
N ALA A 102 -0.91 -5.57 11.45
CA ALA A 102 0.53 -5.24 11.55
C ALA A 102 1.23 -5.09 10.19
N ASP A 103 0.68 -5.70 9.16
CA ASP A 103 1.11 -5.61 7.77
C ASP A 103 0.63 -4.35 7.05
N SER A 104 -0.33 -3.63 7.61
CA SER A 104 -0.72 -2.29 7.15
C SER A 104 -0.16 -1.17 8.06
N ALA A 105 -0.08 -1.39 9.37
CA ALA A 105 0.23 -0.34 10.35
C ALA A 105 1.50 -0.58 11.19
N GLY A 106 2.16 -1.73 11.05
CA GLY A 106 3.26 -2.14 11.93
C GLY A 106 4.54 -1.32 11.81
N GLY A 107 4.71 -0.56 10.72
CA GLY A 107 5.84 0.32 10.45
C GLY A 107 5.58 1.80 10.73
N LEU A 108 4.48 2.15 11.41
CA LEU A 108 4.14 3.56 11.70
C LEU A 108 5.25 4.30 12.46
N ASP A 109 5.98 3.61 13.34
CA ASP A 109 7.07 4.24 14.10
C ASP A 109 8.32 4.52 13.25
N ASP A 110 8.50 3.83 12.12
CA ASP A 110 9.59 4.07 11.17
C ASP A 110 9.40 5.38 10.39
N LEU A 111 8.18 5.97 10.39
CA LEU A 111 7.91 7.31 9.85
C LEU A 111 8.69 8.42 10.59
N ARG A 112 9.33 8.08 11.71
CA ARG A 112 10.20 8.96 12.49
C ARG A 112 11.30 9.64 11.68
N ASP A 113 11.80 9.02 10.61
CA ASP A 113 12.84 9.61 9.76
C ASP A 113 12.34 10.86 9.02
N TRP A 114 11.02 11.02 8.88
CA TRP A 114 10.37 12.18 8.25
C TRP A 114 9.76 13.17 9.26
N THR A 115 9.67 12.81 10.54
CA THR A 115 9.08 13.68 11.57
C THR A 115 10.11 14.18 12.60
N ASN A 116 11.16 13.40 12.84
CA ASN A 116 12.24 13.79 13.73
C ASN A 116 13.30 14.51 12.90
N MET A 117 13.60 15.75 13.30
CA MET A 117 14.62 16.57 12.67
C MET A 117 16.02 15.93 12.78
N MET A 118 16.34 14.96 11.92
CA MET A 118 17.73 14.66 11.62
C MET A 118 18.30 15.89 10.93
N ARG A 119 19.40 16.41 11.44
CA ARG A 119 20.04 17.65 10.97
C ARG A 119 20.52 17.45 9.54
N PHE A 120 19.67 17.70 8.54
CA PHE A 120 20.10 17.79 7.17
C PHE A 120 20.97 19.04 7.01
N ALA A 121 22.07 18.88 6.28
CA ALA A 121 23.03 19.94 6.02
C ALA A 121 22.32 21.13 5.37
N ARG A 122 22.75 22.35 5.72
CA ARG A 122 22.24 23.58 5.11
C ARG A 122 22.40 23.48 3.58
N GLY A 123 21.29 23.49 2.84
CA GLY A 123 21.30 23.59 1.37
C GLY A 123 20.40 22.62 0.62
N ASP A 124 19.87 21.57 1.26
CA ASP A 124 19.02 20.58 0.58
C ASP A 124 17.53 20.98 0.53
N GLU A 125 16.88 20.63 -0.58
CA GLU A 125 15.45 20.79 -0.92
C GLU A 125 14.46 20.15 0.07
N HIS A 126 14.96 19.59 1.18
CA HIS A 126 14.20 19.16 2.36
C HIS A 126 13.56 20.33 3.13
N ALA A 127 13.82 21.57 2.70
CA ALA A 127 13.35 22.81 3.31
C ALA A 127 11.81 22.90 3.46
N ALA A 128 11.02 22.22 2.61
CA ALA A 128 9.55 22.30 2.67
C ALA A 128 8.94 21.57 3.89
N LEU A 129 9.53 20.46 4.35
CA LEU A 129 9.15 19.80 5.62
C LEU A 129 9.80 20.49 6.82
N LEU A 130 11.05 20.97 6.68
CA LEU A 130 11.74 21.77 7.69
C LEU A 130 11.05 23.12 7.95
N ALA A 131 10.28 23.65 7.00
CA ALA A 131 9.45 24.84 7.18
C ALA A 131 8.37 24.66 8.26
N ARG A 132 7.97 23.41 8.58
CA ARG A 132 7.04 23.10 9.68
C ARG A 132 7.72 23.10 11.06
N GLY A 133 9.04 23.31 11.13
CA GLY A 133 9.77 23.40 12.39
C GLY A 133 9.75 22.12 13.23
N ARG A 134 9.90 22.25 14.55
CA ARG A 134 9.92 21.12 15.51
C ARG A 134 8.57 20.38 15.65
N ASP A 135 7.53 20.86 14.97
CA ASP A 135 6.17 20.31 14.99
C ASP A 135 5.76 19.68 13.66
N ALA A 136 6.71 19.27 12.80
CA ALA A 136 6.41 18.55 11.58
C ALA A 136 5.70 17.21 11.91
N ARG A 137 4.39 17.18 11.67
CA ARG A 137 3.56 15.99 11.81
C ARG A 137 3.15 15.44 10.45
N ILE A 138 3.07 14.12 10.36
CA ILE A 138 2.47 13.45 9.22
C ILE A 138 1.01 13.11 9.58
N PRO A 139 0.02 13.64 8.84
CA PRO A 139 -1.38 13.25 9.03
C PRO A 139 -1.58 11.78 8.62
N ILE A 140 -2.27 11.03 9.46
CA ILE A 140 -2.62 9.62 9.26
C ILE A 140 -4.15 9.53 9.17
N TYR A 141 -4.66 9.15 8.01
CA TYR A 141 -6.09 8.96 7.76
C TYR A 141 -6.45 7.48 7.93
N LEU A 142 -7.42 7.17 8.79
CA LEU A 142 -7.83 5.79 9.10
C LEU A 142 -9.27 5.76 9.63
N ARG A 143 -9.94 4.62 9.60
CA ARG A 143 -11.28 4.50 10.19
C ARG A 143 -11.23 4.61 11.72
N ARG A 144 -12.37 4.91 12.34
CA ARG A 144 -12.47 5.01 13.80
C ARG A 144 -12.10 3.70 14.50
N GLU A 145 -12.54 2.59 13.93
CA GLU A 145 -12.31 1.22 14.38
C GLU A 145 -10.82 0.89 14.35
N ASP A 146 -10.13 1.30 13.27
CA ASP A 146 -8.69 1.11 13.12
C ASP A 146 -7.91 1.96 14.12
N LEU A 147 -8.31 3.21 14.36
CA LEU A 147 -7.70 4.03 15.41
C LEU A 147 -7.83 3.39 16.79
N ASN A 148 -8.97 2.75 17.10
CA ASN A 148 -9.15 2.04 18.37
C ASN A 148 -8.16 0.86 18.53
N ILE A 149 -7.77 0.21 17.43
CA ILE A 149 -6.78 -0.89 17.43
C ILE A 149 -5.36 -0.31 17.53
N VAL A 150 -5.03 0.69 16.69
CA VAL A 150 -3.72 1.36 16.68
C VAL A 150 -3.42 2.01 18.04
N SER A 151 -4.42 2.56 18.72
CA SER A 151 -4.27 3.13 20.08
C SER A 151 -3.85 2.12 21.13
N LYS A 152 -3.98 0.81 20.86
CA LYS A 152 -3.53 -0.27 21.75
C LYS A 152 -2.14 -0.75 21.40
N THR A 153 -1.82 -0.88 20.12
CA THR A 153 -0.56 -1.46 19.62
C THR A 153 0.55 -0.42 19.49
N ALA A 154 0.21 0.81 19.11
CA ALA A 154 1.12 1.95 18.94
C ALA A 154 0.71 3.12 19.83
N TYR A 155 0.26 2.82 21.06
CA TYR A 155 -0.29 3.79 22.02
C TYR A 155 0.58 5.04 22.21
N TYR A 156 1.91 4.90 22.20
CA TYR A 156 2.85 6.01 22.39
C TYR A 156 2.99 6.93 21.17
N LEU A 157 2.56 6.48 19.98
CA LEU A 157 2.46 7.31 18.79
C LEU A 157 1.15 8.11 18.78
N VAL A 158 0.07 7.51 19.28
CA VAL A 158 -1.26 8.14 19.39
C VAL A 158 -1.30 9.14 20.54
N ASP A 159 -0.86 8.72 21.73
CA ASP A 159 -0.75 9.53 22.94
C ASP A 159 0.71 9.60 23.41
N ARG A 160 1.39 10.64 22.94
CA ARG A 160 2.81 10.87 23.25
C ARG A 160 3.06 11.18 24.74
N THR A 161 2.02 11.48 25.53
CA THR A 161 2.20 11.66 26.99
C THR A 161 2.55 10.35 27.69
N GLN A 162 2.30 9.21 27.03
CA GLN A 162 2.63 7.87 27.53
C GLN A 162 4.05 7.42 27.18
N MET A 163 4.86 8.28 26.55
CA MET A 163 6.27 7.98 26.29
C MET A 163 7.05 7.89 27.61
N THR A 164 7.67 6.74 27.86
CA THR A 164 8.42 6.45 29.10
C THR A 164 9.91 6.81 29.01
N SER A 165 10.41 7.20 27.84
CA SER A 165 11.82 7.51 27.60
C SER A 165 11.99 8.83 26.83
N GLY A 166 13.18 9.44 26.93
CA GLY A 166 13.53 10.65 26.18
C GLY A 166 13.91 10.41 24.71
N GLY A 167 13.71 9.20 24.17
CA GLY A 167 13.96 8.89 22.76
C GLY A 167 12.99 9.61 21.83
N THR A 168 13.38 9.82 20.58
CA THR A 168 12.51 10.44 19.56
C THR A 168 11.71 9.37 18.83
N VAL A 169 10.38 9.47 18.87
CA VAL A 169 9.42 8.60 18.16
C VAL A 169 8.80 9.34 16.98
N ALA A 170 8.06 8.65 16.11
CA ALA A 170 7.35 9.33 15.04
C ALA A 170 6.33 10.36 15.59
N ILE A 171 6.21 11.52 14.93
CA ILE A 171 5.23 12.56 15.29
C ILE A 171 4.09 12.51 14.27
N LEU A 172 3.01 11.86 14.68
CA LEU A 172 1.88 11.57 13.80
C LEU A 172 0.64 12.35 14.25
N ASP A 173 -0.25 12.65 13.31
CA ASP A 173 -1.53 13.31 13.55
C ASP A 173 -2.67 12.43 13.03
N PHE A 174 -3.32 11.68 13.92
CA PHE A 174 -4.35 10.71 13.55
C PHE A 174 -5.70 11.38 13.30
N GLN A 175 -6.25 11.17 12.12
CA GLN A 175 -7.50 11.77 11.65
C GLN A 175 -8.45 10.67 11.21
N THR A 176 -9.63 10.60 11.83
CA THR A 176 -10.59 9.55 11.51
C THR A 176 -11.43 9.92 10.29
N ILE A 177 -11.50 9.02 9.32
CA ILE A 177 -12.35 9.14 8.14
C ILE A 177 -13.64 8.33 8.28
N ASN A 178 -14.65 8.69 7.50
CA ASN A 178 -15.89 7.93 7.27
C ASN A 178 -15.91 7.44 5.81
N ASP A 179 -17.06 7.03 5.30
CA ASP A 179 -17.21 6.47 3.95
C ASP A 179 -17.40 7.53 2.85
N GLU A 180 -17.30 8.82 3.21
CA GLU A 180 -17.42 9.93 2.29
C GLU A 180 -16.05 10.27 1.66
N PRO A 181 -16.04 10.79 0.41
CA PRO A 181 -14.82 11.31 -0.20
C PRO A 181 -14.16 12.40 0.65
N PHE A 182 -12.83 12.41 0.68
CA PHE A 182 -12.04 13.38 1.44
C PHE A 182 -10.80 13.84 0.67
N ASP A 183 -10.36 15.07 0.95
CA ASP A 183 -9.14 15.62 0.36
C ASP A 183 -7.90 15.20 1.15
N VAL A 184 -6.92 14.64 0.44
CA VAL A 184 -5.59 14.36 0.96
C VAL A 184 -4.58 15.18 0.16
N VAL A 185 -4.28 16.37 0.66
CA VAL A 185 -3.25 17.25 0.08
C VAL A 185 -3.54 17.57 -1.39
N GLY A 186 -4.79 17.94 -1.70
CA GLY A 186 -5.23 18.25 -3.06
C GLY A 186 -5.59 17.03 -3.92
N THR A 187 -5.62 15.83 -3.33
CA THR A 187 -6.01 14.58 -4.01
C THR A 187 -7.32 14.09 -3.42
N ASN A 188 -8.35 13.97 -4.25
CA ASN A 188 -9.63 13.41 -3.82
C ASN A 188 -9.49 11.88 -3.64
N VAL A 189 -9.81 11.39 -2.45
CA VAL A 189 -9.75 9.97 -2.10
C VAL A 189 -11.14 9.50 -1.70
N VAL A 190 -11.62 8.44 -2.33
CA VAL A 190 -12.92 7.83 -2.06
C VAL A 190 -12.71 6.50 -1.33
N PRO A 191 -13.14 6.37 -0.06
CA PRO A 191 -13.13 5.09 0.66
C PRO A 191 -13.99 4.03 -0.01
N LEU A 192 -13.46 2.81 -0.08
CA LEU A 192 -14.14 1.62 -0.58
C LEU A 192 -14.17 0.55 0.52
N GLU A 193 -15.16 0.59 1.41
CA GLU A 193 -15.27 -0.40 2.47
C GLU A 193 -15.51 -1.79 1.87
N VAL A 194 -14.62 -2.74 2.17
CA VAL A 194 -14.69 -4.12 1.71
C VAL A 194 -14.54 -5.10 2.88
N PRO A 195 -15.29 -6.22 2.90
CA PRO A 195 -15.10 -7.25 3.90
C PRO A 195 -13.69 -7.86 3.81
N HIS A 196 -13.04 -8.04 4.95
CA HIS A 196 -11.74 -8.71 5.10
C HIS A 196 -11.87 -9.82 6.16
N GLY A 197 -12.77 -10.76 5.88
CA GLY A 197 -13.25 -11.76 6.84
C GLY A 197 -14.73 -11.63 7.13
N PRO A 198 -15.31 -12.52 7.95
CA PRO A 198 -16.74 -12.49 8.28
C PRO A 198 -17.13 -11.33 9.20
N ASP A 199 -16.24 -10.92 10.12
CA ASP A 199 -16.54 -9.98 11.20
C ASP A 199 -15.62 -8.74 11.18
N TYR A 200 -14.95 -8.49 10.05
CA TYR A 200 -14.02 -7.38 9.89
C TYR A 200 -14.07 -6.84 8.46
N SER A 201 -14.13 -5.53 8.33
CA SER A 201 -13.95 -4.82 7.06
C SER A 201 -12.61 -4.11 7.05
N CYS A 202 -12.10 -3.80 5.87
CA CYS A 202 -11.04 -2.82 5.65
C CYS A 202 -11.49 -1.81 4.57
N ASN A 203 -10.69 -0.79 4.32
CA ASN A 203 -10.91 0.11 3.19
C ASN A 203 -9.94 -0.20 2.07
N GLY A 204 -10.48 -0.41 0.88
CA GLY A 204 -9.81 0.04 -0.34
C GLY A 204 -9.99 1.54 -0.55
N TYR A 205 -9.40 2.07 -1.62
CA TYR A 205 -9.52 3.47 -2.00
C TYR A 205 -9.60 3.64 -3.51
N ARG A 206 -10.52 4.49 -3.98
CA ARG A 206 -10.49 5.03 -5.34
C ARG A 206 -9.78 6.39 -5.32
N ILE A 207 -8.79 6.54 -6.20
CA ILE A 207 -8.06 7.78 -6.46
C ILE A 207 -8.09 8.00 -7.98
N GLY A 208 -8.88 8.98 -8.42
CA GLY A 208 -9.12 9.24 -9.85
C GLY A 208 -9.62 8.02 -10.62
N ASP A 209 -8.85 7.62 -11.63
CA ASP A 209 -9.11 6.48 -12.50
C ASP A 209 -8.57 5.15 -11.94
N MET A 210 -8.07 5.12 -10.70
CA MET A 210 -7.57 3.91 -10.04
C MET A 210 -8.45 3.49 -8.87
N ALA A 211 -8.74 2.19 -8.77
CA ALA A 211 -9.20 1.54 -7.53
C ALA A 211 -8.06 0.68 -6.93
N TYR A 212 -7.80 0.83 -5.63
CA TYR A 212 -6.82 0.06 -4.86
C TYR A 212 -7.51 -0.68 -3.72
N ILE A 213 -7.56 -2.02 -3.82
CA ILE A 213 -8.22 -2.91 -2.85
C ILE A 213 -7.24 -4.03 -2.51
N SER A 214 -6.41 -3.85 -1.48
CA SER A 214 -5.30 -4.78 -1.16
C SER A 214 -5.71 -6.05 -0.42
N ASP A 215 -6.76 -5.96 0.39
CA ASP A 215 -7.21 -7.01 1.30
C ASP A 215 -8.74 -7.12 1.18
N ALA A 216 -9.28 -8.21 0.66
CA ALA A 216 -10.74 -8.35 0.56
C ALA A 216 -11.15 -9.81 0.48
N SER A 217 -12.18 -10.24 1.21
CA SER A 217 -12.82 -11.54 0.95
C SER A 217 -13.89 -11.46 -0.15
N GLN A 218 -14.39 -10.26 -0.44
CA GLN A 218 -15.35 -9.97 -1.51
C GLN A 218 -15.38 -8.47 -1.83
N VAL A 219 -15.87 -8.11 -3.02
CA VAL A 219 -16.14 -6.73 -3.41
C VAL A 219 -17.67 -6.57 -3.55
N PRO A 220 -18.35 -5.90 -2.59
CA PRO A 220 -19.81 -5.73 -2.64
C PRO A 220 -20.28 -4.95 -3.87
N ASP A 221 -21.53 -5.17 -4.29
CA ASP A 221 -22.13 -4.51 -5.47
C ASP A 221 -22.04 -2.97 -5.41
N GLU A 222 -22.28 -2.38 -4.23
CA GLU A 222 -22.15 -0.94 -4.01
C GLU A 222 -20.72 -0.41 -4.22
N ILE A 223 -19.71 -1.26 -4.00
CA ILE A 223 -18.31 -0.92 -4.28
C ILE A 223 -18.01 -1.12 -5.77
N LEU A 224 -18.57 -2.16 -6.40
CA LEU A 224 -18.46 -2.36 -7.85
C LEU A 224 -19.04 -1.17 -8.62
N GLU A 225 -20.18 -0.62 -8.18
CA GLU A 225 -20.75 0.60 -8.75
C GLU A 225 -19.81 1.80 -8.64
N LYS A 226 -19.11 1.96 -7.51
CA LYS A 226 -18.14 3.04 -7.28
C LYS A 226 -16.87 2.94 -8.13
N ILE A 227 -16.58 1.78 -8.72
CA ILE A 227 -15.33 1.55 -9.48
C ILE A 227 -15.59 1.07 -10.92
N ALA A 228 -16.83 1.11 -11.39
CA ALA A 228 -17.22 0.59 -12.70
C ALA A 228 -16.52 1.28 -13.90
N ASP A 229 -15.99 2.48 -13.69
CA ASP A 229 -15.37 3.34 -14.71
C ASP A 229 -13.85 3.52 -14.52
N VAL A 230 -13.21 2.76 -13.63
CA VAL A 230 -11.75 2.87 -13.42
C VAL A 230 -10.95 2.34 -14.61
N ASP A 231 -9.87 3.03 -14.96
CA ASP A 231 -8.90 2.58 -15.98
C ASP A 231 -7.91 1.56 -15.40
N THR A 232 -7.59 1.71 -14.12
CA THR A 232 -6.60 0.89 -13.40
C THR A 232 -7.22 0.23 -12.17
N LEU A 233 -7.14 -1.09 -12.08
CA LEU A 233 -7.55 -1.85 -10.88
C LEU A 233 -6.32 -2.45 -10.20
N VAL A 234 -6.14 -2.21 -8.91
CA VAL A 234 -5.24 -2.96 -8.05
C VAL A 234 -6.10 -3.74 -7.06
N ILE A 235 -5.98 -5.08 -7.05
CA ILE A 235 -6.89 -5.93 -6.30
C ILE A 235 -6.19 -7.13 -5.63
N ASP A 236 -6.66 -7.49 -4.43
CA ASP A 236 -6.27 -8.67 -3.66
C ASP A 236 -6.33 -9.95 -4.50
N ALA A 237 -5.30 -10.79 -4.39
CA ALA A 237 -5.22 -12.08 -5.06
C ALA A 237 -4.23 -13.01 -4.33
N LEU A 238 -4.55 -13.34 -3.08
CA LEU A 238 -3.68 -14.08 -2.15
C LEU A 238 -3.08 -15.36 -2.72
N ARG A 239 -3.90 -16.21 -3.33
CA ARG A 239 -3.50 -17.56 -3.79
C ARG A 239 -4.44 -18.11 -4.86
N THR A 240 -4.08 -19.22 -5.48
CA THR A 240 -4.96 -19.94 -6.43
C THR A 240 -5.83 -20.99 -5.73
N GLN A 241 -6.99 -21.29 -6.32
CA GLN A 241 -7.88 -22.44 -6.08
C GLN A 241 -8.53 -22.54 -4.69
N ARG A 242 -7.75 -22.49 -3.61
CA ARG A 242 -8.26 -22.68 -2.26
C ARG A 242 -8.83 -21.37 -1.74
N THR A 243 -10.15 -21.29 -1.59
CA THR A 243 -10.82 -20.11 -0.99
C THR A 243 -10.22 -19.75 0.37
N HIS A 244 -10.14 -18.46 0.65
CA HIS A 244 -9.65 -17.93 1.92
C HIS A 244 -10.76 -17.14 2.61
N GLY A 245 -10.85 -17.22 3.94
CA GLY A 245 -11.94 -16.56 4.68
C GLY A 245 -11.88 -15.03 4.62
N SER A 246 -10.68 -14.48 4.42
CA SER A 246 -10.41 -13.04 4.48
C SER A 246 -9.83 -12.44 3.19
N HIS A 247 -9.55 -13.25 2.17
CA HIS A 247 -8.86 -12.80 0.96
C HIS A 247 -9.44 -13.45 -0.29
N LEU A 248 -9.33 -12.74 -1.42
CA LEU A 248 -9.68 -13.25 -2.73
C LEU A 248 -8.66 -14.29 -3.19
N THR A 249 -9.13 -15.29 -3.92
CA THR A 249 -8.23 -16.07 -4.77
C THR A 249 -7.91 -15.30 -6.06
N MET A 250 -6.84 -15.70 -6.73
CA MET A 250 -6.49 -15.18 -8.06
C MET A 250 -7.66 -15.29 -9.04
N GLU A 251 -8.36 -16.41 -9.04
CA GLU A 251 -9.51 -16.64 -9.91
C GLU A 251 -10.66 -15.67 -9.61
N GLN A 252 -10.97 -15.44 -8.34
CA GLN A 252 -12.00 -14.46 -7.94
C GLN A 252 -11.59 -13.03 -8.32
N ALA A 253 -10.32 -12.68 -8.16
CA ALA A 253 -9.80 -11.37 -8.56
C ALA A 253 -9.93 -11.16 -10.09
N VAL A 254 -9.67 -12.20 -10.88
CA VAL A 254 -9.88 -12.19 -12.34
C VAL A 254 -11.37 -12.07 -12.68
N GLU A 255 -12.26 -12.74 -11.96
CA GLU A 255 -13.72 -12.59 -12.13
C GLU A 255 -14.17 -11.14 -11.90
N TYR A 256 -13.70 -10.48 -10.82
CA TYR A 256 -13.97 -9.06 -10.60
C TYR A 256 -13.40 -8.17 -11.71
N ALA A 257 -12.18 -8.43 -12.16
CA ALA A 257 -11.59 -7.71 -13.30
C ALA A 257 -12.44 -7.88 -14.58
N GLN A 258 -13.04 -9.05 -14.81
CA GLN A 258 -13.94 -9.29 -15.93
C GLN A 258 -15.28 -8.56 -15.84
N ILE A 259 -15.77 -8.33 -14.62
CA ILE A 259 -16.97 -7.52 -14.36
C ILE A 259 -16.66 -6.04 -14.61
N ILE A 260 -15.57 -5.53 -14.02
CA ILE A 260 -15.20 -4.10 -14.05
C ILE A 260 -14.62 -3.70 -15.41
N ARG A 261 -13.90 -4.61 -16.07
CA ARG A 261 -13.21 -4.43 -17.36
C ARG A 261 -12.29 -3.20 -17.43
N PRO A 262 -11.41 -2.97 -16.43
CA PRO A 262 -10.43 -1.88 -16.48
C PRO A 262 -9.43 -2.12 -17.63
N ARG A 263 -8.76 -1.07 -18.07
CA ARG A 263 -7.70 -1.20 -19.10
C ARG A 263 -6.52 -2.02 -18.60
N ARG A 264 -6.17 -1.92 -17.32
CA ARG A 264 -5.09 -2.69 -16.68
C ARG A 264 -5.49 -3.15 -15.29
N THR A 265 -5.14 -4.37 -14.93
CA THR A 265 -5.31 -4.92 -13.58
C THR A 265 -3.98 -5.41 -13.01
N PHE A 266 -3.70 -5.00 -11.78
CA PHE A 266 -2.54 -5.41 -10.99
C PHE A 266 -2.99 -6.19 -9.77
N LEU A 267 -2.65 -7.47 -9.74
CA LEU A 267 -2.94 -8.36 -8.61
C LEU A 267 -1.88 -8.16 -7.51
N THR A 268 -2.32 -8.04 -6.26
CA THR A 268 -1.43 -7.84 -5.10
C THR A 268 -1.69 -8.87 -3.99
N ASP A 269 -1.01 -8.71 -2.85
CA ASP A 269 -1.08 -9.57 -1.67
C ASP A 269 -0.71 -11.05 -1.93
N ALA A 270 0.17 -11.29 -2.90
CA ALA A 270 0.43 -12.65 -3.37
C ALA A 270 1.24 -13.47 -2.36
N ALA A 271 0.73 -14.64 -1.95
CA ALA A 271 1.42 -15.59 -1.09
C ALA A 271 2.53 -16.38 -1.82
N HIS A 272 3.36 -17.10 -1.06
CA HIS A 272 4.48 -17.88 -1.61
C HIS A 272 4.08 -19.09 -2.48
N GLY A 273 2.78 -19.37 -2.61
CA GLY A 273 2.24 -20.31 -3.60
C GLY A 273 2.15 -19.71 -5.01
N ILE A 274 2.27 -18.39 -5.14
CA ILE A 274 2.29 -17.67 -6.41
C ILE A 274 3.74 -17.42 -6.82
N ASP A 275 4.23 -18.13 -7.83
CA ASP A 275 5.46 -17.75 -8.52
C ASP A 275 5.15 -16.61 -9.51
N HIS A 276 5.82 -15.47 -9.37
CA HIS A 276 5.56 -14.27 -10.15
C HIS A 276 5.72 -14.52 -11.65
N TYR A 277 6.76 -15.24 -12.06
CA TYR A 277 7.09 -15.42 -13.47
C TYR A 277 6.15 -16.42 -14.14
N ALA A 278 5.93 -17.57 -13.50
CA ALA A 278 5.04 -18.60 -14.00
C ALA A 278 3.58 -18.12 -14.02
N MET A 279 3.12 -17.48 -12.95
CA MET A 279 1.75 -17.00 -12.85
C MET A 279 1.47 -15.88 -13.86
N ASN A 280 2.38 -14.91 -14.02
CA ASN A 280 2.20 -13.89 -15.06
C ASN A 280 2.31 -14.47 -16.48
N ALA A 281 3.00 -15.60 -16.69
CA ALA A 281 2.95 -16.31 -17.96
C ALA A 281 1.59 -16.95 -18.22
N GLN A 282 0.97 -17.52 -17.19
CA GLN A 282 -0.39 -18.07 -17.26
C GLN A 282 -1.44 -16.97 -17.49
N LEU A 283 -1.34 -15.83 -16.78
CA LEU A 283 -2.26 -14.70 -16.90
C LEU A 283 -2.21 -14.01 -18.27
N ARG A 284 -1.19 -14.26 -19.10
CA ARG A 284 -1.17 -13.78 -20.50
C ARG A 284 -2.07 -14.59 -21.43
N ASP A 285 -2.55 -15.76 -21.01
CA ASP A 285 -3.45 -16.58 -21.80
C ASP A 285 -4.87 -15.95 -21.80
N PRO A 286 -5.43 -15.60 -22.98
CA PRO A 286 -6.79 -15.05 -23.09
C PRO A 286 -7.87 -15.94 -22.47
N ARG A 287 -7.62 -17.25 -22.37
CA ARG A 287 -8.53 -18.22 -21.73
C ARG A 287 -8.57 -18.07 -20.21
N VAL A 288 -7.54 -17.47 -19.62
CA VAL A 288 -7.43 -17.22 -18.18
C VAL A 288 -7.91 -15.80 -17.87
N ASN A 289 -7.39 -14.79 -18.58
CA ASN A 289 -7.67 -13.38 -18.26
C ASN A 289 -8.94 -12.80 -18.93
N GLY A 290 -9.64 -13.58 -19.77
CA GLY A 290 -10.84 -13.11 -20.48
C GLY A 290 -10.57 -12.03 -21.55
N GLY A 291 -9.33 -11.95 -22.04
CA GLY A 291 -8.86 -10.93 -22.98
C GLY A 291 -8.46 -9.60 -22.33
N LEU A 292 -8.35 -9.54 -21.00
CA LEU A 292 -7.95 -8.34 -20.26
C LEU A 292 -6.44 -8.30 -19.98
N ASP A 293 -5.89 -7.11 -19.75
CA ASP A 293 -4.50 -6.95 -19.29
C ASP A 293 -4.43 -7.12 -17.76
N ILE A 294 -4.00 -8.32 -17.32
CA ILE A 294 -3.91 -8.69 -15.91
C ILE A 294 -2.52 -9.22 -15.60
N GLN A 295 -1.89 -8.72 -14.54
CA GLN A 295 -0.63 -9.25 -14.02
C GLN A 295 -0.54 -9.10 -12.50
N TYR A 296 0.20 -9.96 -11.83
CA TYR A 296 0.70 -9.70 -10.49
C TYR A 296 1.70 -8.54 -10.50
N ALA A 297 1.50 -7.60 -9.58
CA ALA A 297 2.45 -6.55 -9.27
C ALA A 297 3.75 -7.13 -8.67
N TYR A 298 4.77 -6.29 -8.55
CA TYR A 298 6.01 -6.62 -7.85
C TYR A 298 6.56 -5.38 -7.13
N ASP A 299 7.30 -5.59 -6.05
CA ASP A 299 7.94 -4.51 -5.28
C ASP A 299 8.83 -3.64 -6.20
N GLY A 300 8.65 -2.32 -6.13
CA GLY A 300 9.34 -1.33 -6.95
C GLY A 300 8.73 -1.12 -8.35
N MET A 301 7.61 -1.78 -8.68
CA MET A 301 6.84 -1.45 -9.88
C MET A 301 6.31 -0.01 -9.77
N SER A 302 6.28 0.72 -10.89
CA SER A 302 5.64 2.03 -10.98
C SER A 302 4.68 2.07 -12.16
N ILE A 303 3.53 2.70 -11.95
CA ILE A 303 2.49 2.91 -12.96
C ILE A 303 2.04 4.37 -12.93
N GLU A 304 1.53 4.86 -14.05
CA GLU A 304 0.89 6.17 -14.15
C GLU A 304 -0.63 6.01 -14.12
N ILE A 305 -1.30 6.91 -13.40
CA ILE A 305 -2.76 7.04 -13.27
C ILE A 305 -3.18 8.49 -13.50
N ASP A 306 -4.45 8.72 -13.85
CA ASP A 306 -5.07 10.05 -13.84
C ASP A 306 -5.83 10.25 -12.52
N VAL A 307 -5.67 11.40 -11.89
CA VAL A 307 -6.23 11.71 -10.56
C VAL A 307 -7.27 12.83 -10.56
N ASP A 308 -7.56 13.41 -11.72
CA ASP A 308 -8.59 14.44 -11.90
C ASP A 308 -9.96 13.88 -12.34
#